data_AF-A0A240C599-F1
#
_entry.id   AF-A0A240C599-F1
#
_cell.length_a   1.000
_cell.length_b   1.000
_cell.length_c   1.000
_cell.angle_alpha   90.00
_cell.angle_beta   90.00
_cell.angle_gamma   90.00
#
_symmetry.space_group_name_H-M   'P 1'
#
loop_
_entity.id
_entity.type
_entity.pdbx_description
1 polymer ?
#
loop_
_entity_poly.entity_id
_entity_poly.type
_entity_poly.pdbx_seq_one_letter_code
_entity_poly.pdbx_strand_id
1 'polypeptide(L)'
;MEQFYQLGWTLDSAGGVSGEAYMAEQDGQKLFLKRNSNPFIAALSAEGIVPKLVWTKRIETGEVVTAQHWKNGRELNANEMGQARVAHLLKKIHRSQPLLTMLKRMEMSPITPEIMLHKINASLSRDVLTHHVVRKALIYLEDHIPNLDPRFYAVVHGDVNHNNWLLSDKDELYLVDWEGAMIADWAIDIGMLLYNYVPESQWAEWLETYGVKETLDLNKRMKWYTVIQSIGMIQWSEEHKRFKEMNTWLEFLNDVMKSNLFI
;
A
#
# COMPACT_ATOMS: atom_id res chain seq x y z
N MET A 1 -2.19 -28.07 -6.71
CA MET A 1 -2.57 -27.60 -8.06
C MET A 1 -3.06 -28.73 -8.96
N GLU A 2 -2.46 -29.93 -8.92
CA GLU A 2 -2.97 -31.11 -9.65
C GLU A 2 -4.46 -31.42 -9.40
N GLN A 3 -4.94 -31.21 -8.17
CA GLN A 3 -6.36 -31.36 -7.83
C GLN A 3 -7.28 -30.43 -8.63
N PHE A 4 -6.83 -29.24 -9.06
CA PHE A 4 -7.64 -28.32 -9.86
C PHE A 4 -7.75 -28.79 -11.31
N TYR A 5 -6.66 -29.29 -11.89
CA TYR A 5 -6.70 -29.94 -13.21
C TYR A 5 -7.61 -31.17 -13.20
N GLN A 6 -7.59 -31.98 -12.13
CA GLN A 6 -8.49 -33.12 -11.96
C GLN A 6 -9.97 -32.73 -11.83
N LEU A 7 -10.25 -31.49 -11.39
CA LEU A 7 -11.58 -30.90 -11.34
C LEU A 7 -12.01 -30.21 -12.64
N GLY A 8 -11.16 -30.25 -13.68
CA GLY A 8 -11.44 -29.70 -15.01
C GLY A 8 -11.05 -28.23 -15.21
N TRP A 9 -10.27 -27.63 -14.30
CA TRP A 9 -9.77 -26.26 -14.45
C TRP A 9 -8.49 -26.21 -15.30
N THR A 10 -8.41 -25.27 -16.23
CA THR A 10 -7.14 -24.86 -16.83
C THR A 10 -6.52 -23.76 -15.97
N LEU A 11 -5.20 -23.81 -15.78
CA LEU A 11 -4.47 -22.86 -14.93
C LEU A 11 -3.34 -22.22 -15.73
N ASP A 12 -3.41 -20.89 -15.86
CA ASP A 12 -2.38 -20.05 -16.45
C ASP A 12 -1.74 -19.19 -15.36
N SER A 13 -0.43 -18.93 -15.44
CA SER A 13 0.22 -17.99 -14.52
C SER A 13 -0.37 -16.59 -14.71
N ALA A 14 -0.79 -15.95 -13.61
CA ALA A 14 -1.29 -14.58 -13.64
C ALA A 14 -0.17 -13.54 -13.51
N GLY A 15 1.10 -13.96 -13.50
CA GLY A 15 2.25 -13.10 -13.28
C GLY A 15 2.48 -12.79 -11.79
N GLY A 16 3.31 -11.77 -11.51
CA GLY A 16 3.72 -11.39 -10.16
C GLY A 16 5.07 -11.98 -9.73
N VAL A 17 5.75 -11.27 -8.84
CA VAL A 17 7.14 -11.60 -8.42
C VAL A 17 7.20 -12.90 -7.61
N SER A 18 6.14 -13.24 -6.88
CA SER A 18 6.08 -14.47 -6.06
C SER A 18 5.80 -15.74 -6.85
N GLY A 19 5.23 -15.63 -8.07
CA GLY A 19 4.79 -16.79 -8.85
C GLY A 19 3.64 -17.59 -8.23
N GLU A 20 2.92 -17.00 -7.27
CA GLU A 20 1.87 -17.66 -6.48
C GLU A 20 0.44 -17.38 -6.98
N ALA A 21 0.31 -16.63 -8.07
CA ALA A 21 -0.95 -16.17 -8.63
C ALA A 21 -1.26 -16.85 -9.98
N TYR A 22 -2.51 -17.30 -10.15
CA TYR A 22 -2.95 -18.05 -11.32
C TYR A 22 -4.34 -17.59 -11.78
N MET A 23 -4.55 -17.55 -13.09
CA MET A 23 -5.88 -17.51 -13.68
C MET A 23 -6.37 -18.95 -13.82
N ALA A 24 -7.54 -19.24 -13.27
CA ALA A 24 -8.22 -20.52 -13.44
C ALA A 24 -9.46 -20.33 -14.33
N GLU A 25 -9.63 -21.19 -15.32
CA GLU A 25 -10.80 -21.18 -16.21
C GLU A 25 -11.49 -22.56 -16.26
N GLN A 26 -12.81 -22.57 -16.14
CA GLN A 26 -13.68 -23.73 -16.33
C GLN A 26 -15.03 -23.27 -16.86
N ASP A 27 -15.52 -23.88 -17.95
CA ASP A 27 -16.82 -23.59 -18.57
C ASP A 27 -17.08 -22.09 -18.83
N GLY A 28 -16.04 -21.35 -19.22
CA GLY A 28 -16.08 -19.90 -19.46
C GLY A 28 -16.12 -19.03 -18.20
N GLN A 29 -16.11 -19.63 -17.00
CA GLN A 29 -15.92 -18.90 -15.74
C GLN A 29 -14.44 -18.77 -15.43
N LYS A 30 -14.03 -17.54 -15.09
CA LYS A 30 -12.65 -17.21 -14.72
C LYS A 30 -12.55 -16.86 -13.24
N LEU A 31 -11.55 -17.44 -12.57
CA LEU A 31 -11.19 -17.15 -11.19
C LEU A 31 -9.73 -16.72 -11.10
N PHE A 32 -9.44 -15.82 -10.17
CA PHE A 32 -8.08 -15.52 -9.76
C PHE A 32 -7.75 -16.36 -8.52
N LEU A 33 -6.73 -17.21 -8.62
CA LEU A 33 -6.25 -18.05 -7.52
C LEU A 33 -4.94 -17.49 -6.97
N LYS A 34 -4.85 -17.29 -5.66
CA LYS A 34 -3.60 -16.92 -4.98
C LYS A 34 -3.30 -17.90 -3.85
N ARG A 35 -2.07 -18.39 -3.80
CA ARG A 35 -1.56 -19.20 -2.68
C ARG A 35 -1.13 -18.29 -1.53
N ASN A 36 -1.08 -18.83 -0.32
CA ASN A 36 -0.55 -18.17 0.88
C ASN A 36 -1.17 -16.79 1.16
N SER A 37 -2.43 -16.60 0.76
CA SER A 37 -3.09 -15.30 0.90
C SER A 37 -3.33 -14.95 2.36
N ASN A 38 -3.11 -13.68 2.69
CA ASN A 38 -3.37 -13.14 4.01
C ASN A 38 -4.87 -13.34 4.40
N PRO A 39 -5.20 -13.90 5.59
CA PRO A 39 -6.57 -14.05 6.08
C PRO A 39 -7.40 -12.75 6.06
N PHE A 40 -6.73 -11.59 6.07
CA PHE A 40 -7.34 -10.28 5.96
C PHE A 40 -8.15 -10.08 4.67
N ILE A 41 -7.84 -10.82 3.59
CA ILE A 41 -8.52 -10.73 2.30
C ILE A 41 -10.04 -10.96 2.38
N ALA A 42 -10.50 -11.81 3.31
CA ALA A 42 -11.92 -12.07 3.48
C ALA A 42 -12.68 -10.83 3.98
N ALA A 43 -12.07 -10.07 4.90
CA ALA A 43 -12.66 -8.85 5.42
C ALA A 43 -12.64 -7.73 4.35
N LEU A 44 -11.53 -7.59 3.62
CA LEU A 44 -11.41 -6.66 2.50
C LEU A 44 -12.44 -6.95 1.41
N SER A 45 -12.67 -8.23 1.09
CA SER A 45 -13.67 -8.63 0.10
C SER A 45 -15.09 -8.34 0.58
N ALA A 46 -15.40 -8.54 1.86
CA ALA A 46 -16.73 -8.22 2.41
C ALA A 46 -17.02 -6.72 2.36
N GLU A 47 -15.98 -5.90 2.52
CA GLU A 47 -16.02 -4.45 2.37
C GLU A 47 -15.91 -3.99 0.90
N GLY A 48 -15.79 -4.89 -0.07
CA GLY A 48 -15.70 -4.56 -1.49
C GLY A 48 -14.47 -3.72 -1.87
N ILE A 49 -13.38 -3.86 -1.13
CA ILE A 49 -12.10 -3.15 -1.39
C ILE A 49 -11.24 -3.91 -2.40
N VAL A 50 -11.36 -5.24 -2.38
CA VAL A 50 -10.71 -6.16 -3.32
C VAL A 50 -11.78 -6.92 -4.13
N PRO A 51 -11.42 -7.54 -5.26
CA PRO A 51 -12.34 -8.43 -5.98
C PRO A 51 -12.96 -9.49 -5.05
N LYS A 52 -14.24 -9.80 -5.27
CA LYS A 52 -15.00 -10.66 -4.37
C LYS A 52 -14.35 -12.05 -4.22
N LEU A 53 -14.09 -12.43 -2.97
CA LEU A 53 -13.66 -13.75 -2.55
C LEU A 53 -14.82 -14.75 -2.74
N VAL A 54 -14.55 -15.82 -3.47
CA VAL A 54 -15.49 -16.91 -3.76
C VAL A 54 -15.34 -18.00 -2.72
N TRP A 55 -14.12 -18.45 -2.47
CA TRP A 55 -13.82 -19.47 -1.47
C TRP A 55 -12.37 -19.40 -0.98
N THR A 56 -12.14 -20.03 0.17
CA THR A 56 -10.81 -20.29 0.72
C THR A 56 -10.70 -21.78 0.99
N LYS A 57 -9.65 -22.43 0.49
CA LYS A 57 -9.45 -23.87 0.63
C LYS A 57 -8.03 -24.16 1.11
N ARG A 58 -7.91 -25.01 2.13
CA ARG A 58 -6.62 -25.61 2.50
C ARG A 58 -6.41 -26.85 1.64
N ILE A 59 -5.30 -26.89 0.91
CA ILE A 59 -4.94 -28.03 0.06
C ILE A 59 -4.06 -29.03 0.84
N GLU A 60 -3.85 -30.22 0.27
CA GLU A 60 -3.16 -31.34 0.95
C GLU A 60 -1.73 -31.00 1.42
N THR A 61 -1.05 -30.08 0.74
CA THR A 61 0.26 -29.55 1.12
C THR A 61 0.21 -28.67 2.38
N GLY A 62 -0.97 -28.41 2.93
CA GLY A 62 -1.20 -27.56 4.11
C GLY A 62 -1.37 -26.08 3.79
N GLU A 63 -1.06 -25.66 2.57
CA GLU A 63 -1.17 -24.28 2.08
C GLU A 63 -2.62 -23.84 1.93
N VAL A 64 -2.84 -22.54 2.10
CA VAL A 64 -4.15 -21.92 1.89
C VAL A 64 -4.18 -21.31 0.49
N VAL A 65 -5.19 -21.69 -0.29
CA VAL A 65 -5.50 -21.11 -1.60
C VAL A 65 -6.78 -20.32 -1.48
N THR A 66 -6.77 -19.09 -1.99
CA THR A 66 -7.98 -18.27 -2.12
C THR A 66 -8.37 -18.17 -3.58
N ALA A 67 -9.68 -18.10 -3.83
CA ALA A 67 -10.23 -17.82 -5.14
C ALA A 67 -11.06 -16.55 -5.10
N GLN A 68 -10.73 -15.61 -5.97
CA GLN A 68 -11.50 -14.38 -6.18
C GLN A 68 -12.10 -14.40 -7.59
N HIS A 69 -13.16 -13.63 -7.79
CA HIS A 69 -13.65 -13.37 -9.14
C HIS A 69 -12.53 -12.75 -10.00
N TRP A 70 -12.29 -13.33 -11.17
CA TRP A 70 -11.47 -12.68 -12.17
C TRP A 70 -12.15 -11.39 -12.62
N LYS A 71 -11.42 -10.28 -12.58
CA LYS A 71 -11.87 -8.98 -13.06
C LYS A 71 -10.98 -8.60 -14.23
N ASN A 72 -11.56 -8.50 -15.42
CA ASN A 72 -10.88 -7.84 -16.52
C ASN A 72 -10.77 -6.36 -16.17
N GLY A 73 -9.58 -5.80 -16.30
CA GLY A 73 -9.33 -4.44 -15.89
C GLY A 73 -7.91 -4.01 -16.21
N ARG A 74 -7.57 -2.83 -15.72
CA ARG A 74 -6.24 -2.25 -15.82
C ARG A 74 -5.87 -1.57 -14.52
N GLU A 75 -4.58 -1.37 -14.34
CA GLU A 75 -4.07 -0.49 -13.30
C GLU A 75 -4.47 0.96 -13.59
N LEU A 76 -4.56 1.80 -12.56
CA LEU A 76 -4.67 3.23 -12.75
C LEU A 76 -3.36 3.79 -13.30
N ASN A 77 -3.47 4.84 -14.11
CA ASN A 77 -2.33 5.67 -14.46
C ASN A 77 -2.06 6.69 -13.34
N ALA A 78 -0.83 7.19 -13.25
CA ALA A 78 -0.43 8.18 -12.25
C ALA A 78 -1.35 9.43 -12.21
N ASN A 79 -1.83 9.91 -13.37
CA ASN A 79 -2.71 11.08 -13.46
C ASN A 79 -4.16 10.80 -12.97
N GLU A 80 -4.54 9.54 -12.76
CA GLU A 80 -5.87 9.17 -12.26
C GLU A 80 -5.93 9.11 -10.72
N MET A 81 -4.77 9.12 -10.06
CA MET A 81 -4.66 9.00 -8.60
C MET A 81 -5.27 10.19 -7.84
N GLY A 82 -5.36 11.36 -8.46
CA GLY A 82 -6.03 12.54 -7.90
C GLY A 82 -7.56 12.48 -7.92
N GLN A 83 -8.18 11.44 -8.51
CA GLN A 83 -9.63 11.38 -8.65
C GLN A 83 -10.37 11.16 -7.33
N ALA A 84 -11.56 11.74 -7.19
CA ALA A 84 -12.40 11.63 -5.99
C ALA A 84 -12.67 10.19 -5.55
N ARG A 85 -12.81 9.23 -6.48
CA ARG A 85 -13.03 7.81 -6.17
C ARG A 85 -11.87 7.18 -5.38
N VAL A 86 -10.63 7.64 -5.62
CA VAL A 86 -9.44 7.18 -4.90
C VAL A 86 -9.49 7.69 -3.46
N ALA A 87 -9.78 8.99 -3.27
CA ALA A 87 -9.98 9.60 -1.96
C ALA A 87 -11.11 8.92 -1.16
N HIS A 88 -12.25 8.63 -1.81
CA HIS A 88 -13.37 7.94 -1.17
C HIS A 88 -13.04 6.50 -0.76
N LEU A 89 -12.30 5.75 -1.58
CA LEU A 89 -11.90 4.38 -1.22
C LEU A 89 -10.91 4.38 -0.05
N LEU A 90 -9.89 5.23 -0.07
CA LEU A 90 -8.97 5.38 1.07
C LEU A 90 -9.71 5.79 2.35
N LYS A 91 -10.63 6.75 2.27
CA LYS A 91 -11.47 7.15 3.41
C LYS A 91 -12.25 5.97 3.97
N LYS A 92 -12.85 5.14 3.10
CA LYS A 92 -13.59 3.94 3.50
C LYS A 92 -12.70 2.96 4.26
N ILE A 93 -11.50 2.69 3.74
CA ILE A 93 -10.51 1.81 4.39
C ILE A 93 -10.14 2.38 5.76
N HIS A 94 -9.66 3.62 5.79
CA HIS A 94 -9.11 4.24 6.99
C HIS A 94 -10.15 4.44 8.10
N ARG A 95 -11.44 4.50 7.75
CA ARG A 95 -12.55 4.58 8.72
C ARG A 95 -13.24 3.24 9.01
N SER A 96 -12.83 2.14 8.38
CA SER A 96 -13.47 0.84 8.58
C SER A 96 -13.07 0.21 9.91
N GLN A 97 -14.00 0.27 10.86
CA GLN A 97 -13.84 -0.41 12.13
C GLN A 97 -13.89 -1.94 12.06
N PRO A 98 -14.67 -2.55 11.14
CA PRO A 98 -14.56 -3.97 10.86
C PRO A 98 -13.14 -4.40 10.46
N LEU A 99 -12.49 -3.67 9.53
CA LEU A 99 -11.12 -3.99 9.10
C LEU A 99 -10.12 -3.81 10.23
N LEU A 100 -10.21 -2.71 10.98
CA LEU A 100 -9.32 -2.46 12.12
C LEU A 100 -9.45 -3.55 13.19
N THR A 101 -10.68 -3.98 13.47
CA THR A 101 -10.96 -5.05 14.43
C THR A 101 -10.41 -6.38 13.92
N MET A 102 -10.46 -6.65 12.61
CA MET A 102 -9.86 -7.85 12.02
C MET A 102 -8.34 -7.86 12.22
N LEU A 103 -7.63 -6.77 11.89
CA LEU A 103 -6.17 -6.71 12.10
C LEU A 103 -5.79 -6.89 13.58
N LYS A 104 -6.56 -6.29 14.51
CA LYS A 104 -6.34 -6.48 15.96
C LYS A 104 -6.53 -7.93 16.40
N ARG A 105 -7.51 -8.65 15.82
CA ARG A 105 -7.74 -10.09 16.09
C ARG A 105 -6.64 -10.98 15.54
N MET A 106 -5.93 -10.51 14.51
CA MET A 106 -4.72 -11.15 13.99
C MET A 106 -3.47 -10.77 14.81
N GLU A 107 -3.65 -10.20 16.00
CA GLU A 107 -2.58 -9.81 16.93
C GLU A 107 -1.59 -8.79 16.34
N MET A 108 -2.01 -8.05 15.30
CA MET A 108 -1.19 -6.99 14.73
C MET A 108 -1.12 -5.81 15.70
N SER A 109 0.10 -5.49 16.12
CA SER A 109 0.35 -4.34 16.97
C SER A 109 0.44 -3.06 16.14
N PRO A 110 -0.06 -1.93 16.65
CA PRO A 110 0.15 -0.62 16.06
C PRO A 110 1.62 -0.34 15.71
N ILE A 111 1.88 0.14 14.50
CA ILE A 111 3.19 0.61 14.07
C ILE A 111 3.26 2.11 14.32
N THR A 112 4.11 2.53 15.26
CA THR A 112 4.32 3.95 15.60
C THR A 112 5.46 4.55 14.77
N PRO A 113 5.52 5.89 14.66
CA PRO A 113 6.66 6.58 14.04
C PRO A 113 8.02 6.14 14.58
N GLU A 114 8.15 5.95 15.89
CA GLU A 114 9.39 5.51 16.53
C GLU A 114 9.78 4.09 16.08
N ILE A 115 8.80 3.18 15.98
CA ILE A 115 9.02 1.83 15.45
C ILE A 115 9.47 1.89 13.99
N MET A 116 8.86 2.74 13.17
CA MET A 116 9.26 2.90 11.76
C MET A 116 10.68 3.43 11.64
N LEU A 117 11.01 4.49 12.39
CA LEU A 117 12.34 5.11 12.36
C LEU A 117 13.41 4.13 12.82
N HIS A 118 13.14 3.37 13.90
CA HIS A 118 14.04 2.34 14.37
C HIS A 118 14.29 1.26 13.31
N LYS A 119 13.23 0.79 12.64
CA LYS A 119 13.34 -0.21 11.56
C LYS A 119 14.18 0.29 10.40
N ILE A 120 13.96 1.52 9.94
CA ILE A 120 14.74 2.13 8.86
C ILE A 120 16.21 2.25 9.27
N ASN A 121 16.51 2.82 10.45
CA ASN A 121 17.88 2.93 10.91
C ASN A 121 18.60 1.59 11.04
N ALA A 122 17.87 0.51 11.35
CA ALA A 122 18.42 -0.84 11.42
C ALA A 122 18.61 -1.51 10.05
N SER A 123 17.88 -1.08 9.00
CA SER A 123 17.93 -1.69 7.67
C SER A 123 18.87 -1.01 6.68
N LEU A 124 19.32 0.23 6.95
CA LEU A 124 20.08 1.01 5.97
C LEU A 124 21.49 0.46 5.72
N SER A 125 21.82 0.27 4.44
CA SER A 125 23.16 -0.14 4.02
C SER A 125 24.14 1.04 4.07
N ARG A 126 25.45 0.72 4.10
CA ARG A 126 26.51 1.74 4.06
C ARG A 126 26.44 2.57 2.80
N ASP A 127 26.08 1.95 1.67
CA ASP A 127 26.01 2.60 0.37
C ASP A 127 24.89 3.64 0.35
N VAL A 128 23.71 3.30 0.86
CA VAL A 128 22.60 4.26 1.00
C VAL A 128 22.98 5.45 1.91
N LEU A 129 23.71 5.18 3.00
CA LEU A 129 24.19 6.23 3.90
C LEU A 129 25.25 7.16 3.28
N THR A 130 25.86 6.83 2.14
CA THR A 130 26.79 7.74 1.44
C THR A 130 26.07 8.95 0.83
N HIS A 131 24.78 8.84 0.55
CA HIS A 131 24.00 9.91 -0.06
C HIS A 131 23.69 11.02 0.96
N HIS A 132 24.11 12.24 0.64
CA HIS A 132 23.92 13.40 1.53
C HIS A 132 22.45 13.67 1.84
N VAL A 133 21.57 13.53 0.85
CA VAL A 133 20.12 13.73 1.02
C VAL A 133 19.53 12.75 2.04
N VAL A 134 19.96 11.48 2.03
CA VAL A 134 19.49 10.47 2.99
C VAL A 134 19.90 10.85 4.40
N ARG A 135 21.16 11.22 4.64
CA ARG A 135 21.61 11.66 5.97
C ARG A 135 20.87 12.89 6.46
N LYS A 136 20.62 13.87 5.59
CA LYS A 136 19.83 15.06 5.93
C LYS A 136 18.38 14.70 6.29
N ALA A 137 17.78 13.77 5.55
CA ALA A 137 16.44 13.29 5.79
C ALA A 137 16.33 12.53 7.12
N LEU A 138 17.32 11.71 7.48
CA LEU A 138 17.35 11.02 8.78
C LEU A 138 17.35 12.01 9.96
N ILE A 139 18.16 13.07 9.89
CA ILE A 139 18.17 14.14 10.91
C ILE A 139 16.77 14.79 11.01
N TYR A 140 16.15 15.10 9.87
CA TYR A 140 14.79 15.64 9.86
C TYR A 140 13.77 14.69 10.52
N LEU A 141 13.86 13.38 10.25
CA LEU A 141 12.97 12.39 10.84
C LEU A 141 13.12 12.31 12.36
N GLU A 142 14.35 12.40 12.88
CA GLU A 142 14.64 12.41 14.32
C GLU A 142 14.11 13.68 15.00
N ASP A 143 14.25 14.83 14.35
CA ASP A 143 13.83 16.13 14.90
C ASP A 143 12.30 16.34 14.88
N HIS A 144 11.58 15.64 13.99
CA HIS A 144 10.17 15.91 13.68
C HIS A 144 9.24 14.69 13.82
N ILE A 145 9.56 13.76 14.73
CA ILE A 145 8.74 12.56 14.97
C ILE A 145 7.28 12.95 15.27
N PRO A 146 6.31 12.48 14.46
CA PRO A 146 4.89 12.71 14.71
C PRO A 146 4.46 12.19 16.08
N ASN A 147 3.66 12.97 16.79
CA ASN A 147 2.99 12.53 17.99
C ASN A 147 1.49 12.41 17.72
N LEU A 148 1.03 11.18 17.45
CA LEU A 148 -0.38 10.88 17.28
C LEU A 148 -0.81 9.85 18.32
N ASP A 149 -1.94 10.13 18.98
CA ASP A 149 -2.54 9.17 19.89
C ASP A 149 -2.92 7.87 19.13
N PRO A 150 -2.41 6.69 19.56
CA PRO A 150 -2.68 5.42 18.89
C PRO A 150 -4.16 5.06 18.76
N ARG A 151 -5.06 5.71 19.52
CA ARG A 151 -6.51 5.55 19.37
C ARG A 151 -7.04 6.06 18.03
N PHE A 152 -6.30 6.95 17.35
CA PHE A 152 -6.64 7.45 16.02
C PHE A 152 -6.00 6.65 14.89
N TYR A 153 -5.28 5.56 15.20
CA TYR A 153 -4.71 4.72 14.17
C TYR A 153 -5.80 3.96 13.43
N ALA A 154 -5.55 3.80 12.14
CA ALA A 154 -6.43 3.19 11.18
C ALA A 154 -5.77 1.95 10.56
N VAL A 155 -6.54 1.23 9.76
CA VAL A 155 -5.95 0.33 8.76
C VAL A 155 -5.29 1.18 7.69
N VAL A 156 -4.03 0.89 7.40
CA VAL A 156 -3.20 1.57 6.40
C VAL A 156 -2.72 0.52 5.40
N HIS A 157 -2.73 0.86 4.12
CA HIS A 157 -2.24 0.00 3.05
C HIS A 157 -0.72 -0.12 3.08
N GLY A 158 -0.01 1.00 3.17
CA GLY A 158 1.45 1.09 3.25
C GLY A 158 2.15 1.22 1.90
N ASP A 159 1.49 0.83 0.80
CA ASP A 159 1.97 1.00 -0.58
C ASP A 159 0.85 1.39 -1.56
N VAL A 160 0.48 2.67 -1.61
CA VAL A 160 -0.62 3.17 -2.45
C VAL A 160 -0.20 3.50 -3.89
N ASN A 161 0.85 2.86 -4.41
CA ASN A 161 1.29 3.04 -5.79
C ASN A 161 0.16 2.77 -6.79
N HIS A 162 0.09 3.54 -7.88
CA HIS A 162 -0.98 3.42 -8.90
C HIS A 162 -1.11 2.00 -9.49
N ASN A 163 -0.03 1.20 -9.51
CA ASN A 163 -0.05 -0.21 -9.95
C ASN A 163 -0.91 -1.10 -9.04
N ASN A 164 -1.12 -0.70 -7.79
CA ASN A 164 -1.95 -1.45 -6.84
C ASN A 164 -3.44 -1.10 -6.95
N TRP A 165 -3.81 -0.17 -7.84
CA TRP A 165 -5.20 0.24 -8.06
C TRP A 165 -5.76 -0.41 -9.32
N LEU A 166 -6.72 -1.32 -9.17
CA LEU A 166 -7.33 -2.04 -10.28
C LEU A 166 -8.69 -1.44 -10.62
N LEU A 167 -8.84 -0.94 -11.84
CA LEU A 167 -10.11 -0.51 -12.42
C LEU A 167 -10.66 -1.59 -13.36
N SER A 168 -11.83 -2.13 -13.04
CA SER A 168 -12.49 -3.14 -13.88
C SER A 168 -13.13 -2.53 -15.14
N ASP A 169 -13.39 -3.38 -16.13
CA ASP A 169 -14.20 -3.07 -17.32
C ASP A 169 -15.66 -2.69 -17.00
N LYS A 170 -16.09 -2.87 -15.76
CA LYS A 170 -17.41 -2.49 -15.21
C LYS A 170 -17.36 -1.24 -14.33
N ASP A 171 -16.26 -0.48 -14.38
CA ASP A 171 -16.02 0.74 -13.59
C ASP A 171 -16.04 0.52 -12.07
N GLU A 172 -15.61 -0.66 -11.62
CA GLU A 172 -15.38 -0.94 -10.21
C GLU A 172 -13.90 -0.71 -9.88
N LEU A 173 -13.63 0.08 -8.83
CA LEU A 173 -12.28 0.37 -8.37
C LEU A 173 -11.92 -0.49 -7.16
N TYR A 174 -10.77 -1.15 -7.22
CA TYR A 174 -10.21 -1.96 -6.16
C TYR A 174 -8.80 -1.50 -5.80
N LEU A 175 -8.41 -1.71 -4.55
CA LEU A 175 -7.03 -1.59 -4.08
C LEU A 175 -6.54 -2.99 -3.71
N VAL A 176 -5.45 -3.45 -4.33
CA VAL A 176 -4.88 -4.79 -4.16
C VAL A 176 -3.50 -4.73 -3.51
N ASP A 177 -2.90 -5.89 -3.23
CA ASP A 177 -1.58 -6.03 -2.58
C ASP A 177 -1.49 -5.58 -1.12
N TRP A 178 -2.34 -6.17 -0.28
CA TRP A 178 -2.44 -5.89 1.15
C TRP A 178 -1.43 -6.65 2.02
N GLU A 179 -0.29 -7.07 1.47
CA GLU A 179 0.74 -7.77 2.25
C GLU A 179 1.44 -6.83 3.24
N GLY A 180 1.59 -5.55 2.88
CA GLY A 180 2.15 -4.49 3.72
C GLY A 180 1.16 -3.84 4.70
N ALA A 181 -0.07 -4.33 4.78
CA ALA A 181 -1.12 -3.71 5.58
C ALA A 181 -0.73 -3.60 7.06
N MET A 182 -1.06 -2.48 7.70
CA MET A 182 -0.71 -2.24 9.10
C MET A 182 -1.77 -1.43 9.85
N ILE A 183 -1.64 -1.41 11.18
CA ILE A 183 -2.38 -0.47 12.03
C ILE A 183 -1.47 0.72 12.31
N ALA A 184 -1.74 1.87 11.72
CA ALA A 184 -0.86 3.04 11.82
C ALA A 184 -1.61 4.35 11.56
N ASP A 185 -0.89 5.46 11.52
CA ASP A 185 -1.43 6.75 11.09
C ASP A 185 -1.79 6.73 9.60
N TRP A 186 -3.04 7.05 9.27
CA TRP A 186 -3.51 7.10 7.89
C TRP A 186 -2.79 8.16 7.03
N ALA A 187 -2.09 9.12 7.64
CA ALA A 187 -1.26 10.08 6.93
C ALA A 187 -0.12 9.43 6.13
N ILE A 188 0.23 8.16 6.42
CA ILE A 188 1.17 7.36 5.63
C ILE A 188 0.71 7.23 4.17
N ASP A 189 -0.49 6.70 3.97
CA ASP A 189 -1.04 6.47 2.63
C ASP A 189 -1.32 7.80 1.92
N ILE A 190 -1.89 8.78 2.64
CA ILE A 190 -2.25 10.07 2.04
C ILE A 190 -1.00 10.87 1.66
N GLY A 191 0.03 10.88 2.51
CA GLY A 191 1.29 11.55 2.20
C GLY A 191 1.93 10.99 0.94
N MET A 192 2.10 9.67 0.86
CA MET A 192 2.66 9.05 -0.35
C MET A 192 1.85 9.34 -1.60
N LEU A 193 0.51 9.27 -1.53
CA LEU A 193 -0.33 9.55 -2.68
C LEU A 193 -0.19 11.01 -3.14
N LEU A 194 -0.34 11.97 -2.21
CA LEU A 194 -0.36 13.38 -2.56
C LEU A 194 0.99 13.86 -3.08
N TYR A 195 2.10 13.51 -2.42
CA TYR A 195 3.43 13.91 -2.86
C TYR A 195 3.83 13.30 -4.20
N ASN A 196 3.35 12.10 -4.56
CA ASN A 196 3.70 11.45 -5.83
C ASN A 196 2.79 11.84 -7.00
N TYR A 197 1.52 12.12 -6.75
CA TYR A 197 0.52 12.15 -7.84
C TYR A 197 -0.33 13.40 -7.93
N VAL A 198 -0.41 14.23 -6.88
CA VAL A 198 -1.33 15.37 -6.84
C VAL A 198 -0.54 16.66 -6.68
N PRO A 199 -0.70 17.65 -7.56
CA PRO A 199 -0.09 18.96 -7.38
C PRO A 199 -0.47 19.59 -6.04
N GLU A 200 0.50 20.21 -5.36
CA GLU A 200 0.31 20.79 -4.02
C GLU A 200 -0.86 21.80 -3.95
N SER A 201 -1.08 22.56 -5.03
CA SER A 201 -2.20 23.50 -5.14
C SER A 201 -3.59 22.85 -5.08
N GLN A 202 -3.67 21.53 -5.25
CA GLN A 202 -4.91 20.75 -5.22
C GLN A 202 -5.06 19.92 -3.93
N TRP A 203 -4.10 19.96 -3.01
CA TRP A 203 -4.15 19.14 -1.79
C TRP A 203 -5.34 19.47 -0.91
N ALA A 204 -5.65 20.75 -0.71
CA ALA A 204 -6.79 21.18 0.09
C ALA A 204 -8.12 20.57 -0.42
N GLU A 205 -8.35 20.63 -1.73
CA GLU A 205 -9.56 20.10 -2.39
C GLU A 205 -9.62 18.56 -2.30
N TRP A 206 -8.47 17.90 -2.53
CA TRP A 206 -8.39 16.44 -2.43
C TRP A 206 -8.64 15.97 -0.99
N LEU A 207 -8.06 16.64 0.01
CA LEU A 207 -8.25 16.34 1.43
C LEU A 207 -9.70 16.60 1.87
N GLU A 208 -10.34 17.65 1.36
CA GLU A 208 -11.77 17.90 1.59
C GLU A 208 -12.63 16.76 1.04
N THR A 209 -12.33 16.25 -0.15
CA THR A 209 -12.99 15.07 -0.74
C THR A 209 -12.78 13.82 0.11
N TYR A 210 -11.55 13.59 0.59
CA TYR A 210 -11.25 12.56 1.58
C TYR A 210 -12.00 12.79 2.92
N GLY A 211 -12.38 14.02 3.23
CA GLY A 211 -13.22 14.39 4.38
C GLY A 211 -12.42 14.81 5.61
N VAL A 212 -11.26 15.44 5.41
CA VAL A 212 -10.45 16.09 6.45
C VAL A 212 -10.05 17.49 5.98
N LYS A 213 -9.78 18.38 6.92
CA LYS A 213 -9.24 19.70 6.60
C LYS A 213 -7.73 19.64 6.51
N GLU A 214 -7.15 20.34 5.54
CA GLU A 214 -5.71 20.57 5.51
C GLU A 214 -5.28 21.40 6.72
N THR A 215 -4.30 20.88 7.47
CA THR A 215 -3.75 21.54 8.65
C THR A 215 -2.24 21.42 8.65
N LEU A 216 -1.56 22.34 9.32
CA LEU A 216 -0.11 22.29 9.46
C LEU A 216 0.37 20.98 10.09
N ASP A 217 -0.35 20.48 11.11
CA ASP A 217 -0.05 19.18 11.74
C ASP A 217 -0.13 18.03 10.73
N LEU A 218 -1.22 17.95 9.96
CA LEU A 218 -1.37 16.92 8.94
C LEU A 218 -0.26 17.00 7.89
N ASN A 219 0.10 18.20 7.43
CA ASN A 219 1.17 18.38 6.45
C ASN A 219 2.53 17.93 7.00
N LYS A 220 2.82 18.18 8.28
CA LYS A 220 4.03 17.66 8.96
C LYS A 220 4.05 16.14 8.99
N ARG A 221 2.93 15.52 9.39
CA ARG A 221 2.81 14.05 9.44
C ARG A 221 2.98 13.44 8.06
N MET A 222 2.27 13.95 7.04
CA MET A 222 2.40 13.49 5.66
C MET A 222 3.84 13.60 5.16
N LYS A 223 4.51 14.75 5.38
CA LYS A 223 5.91 14.93 4.98
C LYS A 223 6.82 13.92 5.67
N TRP A 224 6.69 13.73 6.99
CA TRP A 224 7.48 12.77 7.75
C TRP A 224 7.32 11.34 7.20
N TYR A 225 6.08 10.90 6.94
CA TYR A 225 5.83 9.57 6.40
C TYR A 225 6.33 9.40 4.96
N THR A 226 6.15 10.40 4.10
CA THR A 226 6.70 10.37 2.74
C THR A 226 8.22 10.28 2.75
N VAL A 227 8.89 11.03 3.64
CA VAL A 227 10.35 10.99 3.77
C VAL A 227 10.84 9.60 4.19
N ILE A 228 10.26 9.03 5.25
CA ILE A 228 10.71 7.71 5.75
C ILE A 228 10.42 6.59 4.74
N GLN A 229 9.27 6.63 4.04
CA GLN A 229 8.96 5.65 3.00
C GLN A 229 9.88 5.80 1.79
N SER A 230 10.26 7.03 1.40
CA SER A 230 11.22 7.27 0.33
C SER A 230 12.59 6.67 0.65
N ILE A 231 13.06 6.80 1.90
CA ILE A 231 14.30 6.15 2.36
C ILE A 231 14.17 4.62 2.26
N GLY A 232 13.02 4.07 2.68
CA GLY A 232 12.73 2.64 2.53
C GLY A 232 12.80 2.17 1.06
N MET A 233 12.25 2.95 0.14
CA MET A 233 12.30 2.64 -1.31
C MET A 233 13.72 2.73 -1.89
N ILE A 234 14.54 3.68 -1.42
CA ILE A 234 15.96 3.78 -1.78
C ILE A 234 16.71 2.52 -1.31
N GLN A 235 16.52 2.11 -0.06
CA GLN A 235 17.15 0.91 0.50
C GLN A 235 16.73 -0.35 -0.24
N TRP A 236 15.43 -0.52 -0.48
CA TRP A 236 14.92 -1.66 -1.21
C TRP A 236 15.45 -1.71 -2.66
N SER A 237 15.51 -0.55 -3.33
CA SER A 237 16.05 -0.45 -4.69
C SER A 237 17.54 -0.81 -4.74
N GLU A 238 18.32 -0.41 -3.72
CA GLU A 238 19.73 -0.77 -3.61
C GLU A 238 19.91 -2.29 -3.43
N GLU A 239 19.19 -2.90 -2.48
CA GLU A 239 19.21 -4.35 -2.22
C GLU A 239 18.91 -5.19 -3.47
N HIS A 240 17.97 -4.71 -4.30
CA HIS A 240 17.55 -5.37 -5.53
C HIS A 240 18.35 -4.92 -6.77
N LYS A 241 19.42 -4.14 -6.58
CA LYS A 241 20.30 -3.61 -7.65
C LYS A 241 19.55 -2.82 -8.72
N ARG A 242 18.46 -2.16 -8.34
CA ARG A 242 17.62 -1.31 -9.19
C ARG A 242 18.08 0.14 -9.15
N PHE A 243 19.32 0.40 -9.55
CA PHE A 243 19.96 1.71 -9.39
C PHE A 243 19.25 2.86 -10.11
N LYS A 244 18.55 2.58 -11.23
CA LYS A 244 17.73 3.60 -11.90
C LYS A 244 16.57 4.07 -11.02
N GLU A 245 15.87 3.12 -10.41
CA GLU A 245 14.76 3.38 -9.50
C GLU A 245 15.25 4.06 -8.21
N MET A 246 16.38 3.61 -7.67
CA MET A 246 17.07 4.24 -6.55
C MET A 246 17.36 5.73 -6.80
N ASN A 247 17.88 6.07 -7.99
CA ASN A 247 18.15 7.48 -8.34
C ASN A 247 16.88 8.31 -8.43
N THR A 248 15.80 7.78 -8.99
CA THR A 248 14.49 8.45 -9.00
C THR A 248 13.99 8.72 -7.59
N TRP A 249 14.13 7.77 -6.66
CA TRP A 249 13.75 7.99 -5.26
C TRP A 249 14.67 8.97 -4.52
N LEU A 250 15.96 9.02 -4.84
CA LEU A 250 16.88 10.02 -4.30
C LEU A 250 16.52 11.45 -4.76
N GLU A 251 16.16 11.61 -6.02
CA GLU A 251 15.67 12.88 -6.58
C GLU A 251 14.36 13.29 -5.91
N PHE A 252 13.40 12.36 -5.82
CA PHE A 252 12.13 12.58 -5.14
C PHE A 252 12.31 12.99 -3.67
N LEU A 253 13.13 12.25 -2.92
CA LEU A 253 13.44 12.58 -1.53
C LEU A 253 14.03 13.98 -1.40
N ASN A 254 14.95 14.36 -2.29
CA ASN A 254 15.54 15.69 -2.29
C ASN A 254 14.52 16.79 -2.55
N ASP A 255 13.55 16.55 -3.43
CA ASP A 255 12.48 17.49 -3.74
C ASP A 255 11.51 17.64 -2.56
N VAL A 256 11.10 16.53 -1.94
CA VAL A 256 10.29 16.54 -0.72
C VAL A 256 11.00 17.31 0.40
N MET A 257 12.30 17.08 0.59
CA MET A 257 13.11 17.77 1.60
C MET A 257 13.31 19.28 1.33
N LYS A 258 13.12 19.74 0.10
CA LYS A 258 13.17 21.16 -0.29
C LYS A 258 11.80 21.82 -0.29
N SER A 259 10.74 21.04 -0.50
CA SER A 259 9.37 21.52 -0.39
C SER A 259 9.05 21.89 1.05
N ASN A 260 8.21 22.91 1.24
CA ASN A 260 7.66 23.28 2.54
C ASN A 260 8.72 23.34 3.66
N LEU A 261 9.77 24.15 3.49
CA LEU A 261 10.91 24.24 4.41
C LEU A 261 10.53 24.56 5.87
N PHE A 262 9.32 25.08 6.09
CA PHE A 262 8.78 25.43 7.41
C PHE A 262 7.88 24.33 8.02
N ILE A 263 7.77 23.19 7.34
CA ILE A 263 7.03 21.98 7.70
C ILE A 263 8.03 20.83 7.89
#